data_AF-A0A2V5U995-F1
#
_entry.id   AF-A0A2V5U995-F1
#
_cell.length_a   1.000
_cell.length_b   1.000
_cell.length_c   1.000
_cell.angle_alpha   90.00
_cell.angle_beta   90.00
_cell.angle_gamma   90.00
#
_symmetry.space_group_name_H-M   'P 1'
#
loop_
_entity.id
_entity.type
_entity.pdbx_description
1 polymer ?
#
loop_
_entity_poly.entity_id
_entity_poly.type
_entity_poly.pdbx_seq_one_letter_code
_entity_poly.pdbx_strand_id
1 'polypeptide(L)'
;MHTKAEQEDRLNTEDFDRLAHTLFVNCGRALAQAVDEQDLLQTVCNALVNNCGFRLAWFGLTEPGTSNSIRLVSQAGDLDGFLKETSCSESPATMVIEAGETCWIKAIADSPLVVPIRAAAL
;
A
#
# COMPACT_ATOMS: atom_id res chain seq x y z
N MET A 1 4.39 -3.90 -38.06
CA MET A 1 5.67 -3.55 -37.41
C MET A 1 5.29 -2.79 -36.16
N HIS A 2 4.99 -3.51 -35.07
CA HIS A 2 4.50 -2.90 -33.84
C HIS A 2 5.64 -2.14 -33.16
N THR A 3 5.39 -0.89 -32.81
CA THR A 3 6.38 0.00 -32.20
C THR A 3 6.76 -0.55 -30.83
N LYS A 4 8.05 -0.47 -30.46
CA LYS A 4 8.59 -0.95 -29.17
C LYS A 4 7.75 -0.50 -27.97
N ALA A 5 7.21 0.73 -28.02
CA ALA A 5 6.31 1.29 -27.01
C ALA A 5 4.96 0.57 -26.90
N GLU A 6 4.37 0.07 -28.00
CA GLU A 6 3.11 -0.69 -27.97
C GLU A 6 3.31 -2.09 -27.37
N GLN A 7 4.49 -2.69 -27.57
CA GLN A 7 4.82 -3.97 -26.95
C GLN A 7 5.11 -3.83 -25.45
N GLU A 8 5.83 -2.78 -25.04
CA GLU A 8 6.05 -2.44 -23.62
C GLU A 8 4.75 -2.14 -22.88
N ASP A 9 3.84 -1.38 -23.50
CA ASP A 9 2.54 -1.03 -22.89
C ASP A 9 1.61 -2.24 -22.73
N ARG A 10 1.57 -3.12 -23.74
CA ARG A 10 0.83 -4.39 -23.66
C ARG A 10 1.39 -5.33 -22.61
N LEU A 11 2.72 -5.48 -22.55
CA LEU A 11 3.37 -6.33 -21.55
C LEU A 11 3.13 -5.79 -20.13
N ASN A 12 3.18 -4.47 -19.94
CA ASN A 12 2.84 -3.83 -18.67
C ASN A 12 1.38 -4.05 -18.27
N THR A 13 0.45 -4.05 -19.23
CA THR A 13 -0.98 -4.31 -18.98
C THR A 13 -1.20 -5.77 -18.56
N GLU A 14 -0.59 -6.72 -19.26
CA GLU A 14 -0.68 -8.17 -18.95
C GLU A 14 -0.05 -8.50 -17.60
N ASP A 15 1.09 -7.90 -17.26
CA ASP A 15 1.73 -8.06 -15.95
C ASP A 15 0.89 -7.43 -14.83
N PHE A 16 0.29 -6.26 -15.07
CA PHE A 16 -0.61 -5.62 -14.13
C PHE A 16 -1.86 -6.47 -13.87
N ASP A 17 -2.51 -6.97 -14.92
CA ASP A 17 -3.69 -7.83 -14.80
C ASP A 17 -3.37 -9.10 -14.02
N ARG A 18 -2.19 -9.69 -14.25
CA ARG A 18 -1.72 -10.86 -13.50
C ARG A 18 -1.49 -10.54 -12.02
N LEU A 19 -0.89 -9.40 -11.71
CA LEU A 19 -0.68 -8.95 -10.33
C LEU A 19 -2.02 -8.69 -9.63
N ALA A 20 -2.94 -7.97 -10.29
CA ALA A 20 -4.27 -7.67 -9.78
C ALA A 20 -5.08 -8.95 -9.51
N HIS A 21 -5.05 -9.90 -10.44
CA HIS A 21 -5.70 -11.19 -10.26
C HIS A 21 -5.09 -11.98 -9.10
N THR A 22 -3.77 -12.01 -8.98
CA THR A 22 -3.06 -12.69 -7.88
C THR A 22 -3.44 -12.08 -6.53
N LEU A 23 -3.44 -10.75 -6.45
CA LEU A 23 -3.87 -10.02 -5.26
C LEU A 23 -5.31 -10.37 -4.89
N PHE A 24 -6.23 -10.31 -5.86
CA PHE A 24 -7.65 -10.57 -5.61
C PHE A 24 -7.90 -11.99 -5.09
N VAL A 25 -7.25 -13.00 -5.68
CA VAL A 25 -7.37 -14.40 -5.23
C VAL A 25 -6.78 -14.59 -3.82
N ASN A 26 -5.63 -13.99 -3.54
CA ASN A 26 -4.99 -14.12 -2.23
C ASN A 26 -5.79 -13.40 -1.14
N CYS A 27 -6.27 -12.19 -1.40
CA CYS A 27 -7.16 -11.47 -0.49
C CYS A 27 -8.47 -12.22 -0.26
N GLY A 28 -9.10 -12.75 -1.33
CA GLY A 28 -10.32 -13.54 -1.19
C GLY A 28 -10.13 -14.81 -0.36
N ARG A 29 -9.00 -15.50 -0.52
CA ARG A 29 -8.65 -16.66 0.31
C ARG A 29 -8.41 -16.27 1.77
N ALA A 30 -7.67 -15.18 2.00
CA ALA A 30 -7.44 -14.64 3.33
C ALA A 30 -8.77 -14.29 4.02
N LEU A 31 -9.68 -13.63 3.31
CA LEU A 31 -11.01 -13.28 3.79
C LEU A 31 -11.84 -14.51 4.18
N ALA A 32 -11.77 -15.58 3.38
CA ALA A 32 -12.51 -16.81 3.64
C ALA A 32 -11.95 -17.63 4.83
N GLN A 33 -10.70 -17.39 5.23
CA GLN A 33 -10.00 -18.15 6.28
C GLN A 33 -9.75 -17.34 7.56
N ALA A 34 -9.96 -16.03 7.51
CA ALA A 34 -9.70 -15.15 8.64
C ALA A 34 -10.65 -15.45 9.80
N VAL A 35 -10.06 -15.61 10.98
CA VAL A 35 -10.78 -15.83 12.23
C VAL A 35 -11.28 -14.51 12.80
N ASP A 36 -10.51 -13.43 12.58
CA ASP A 36 -10.86 -12.06 12.91
C ASP A 36 -10.29 -11.05 11.91
N GLU A 37 -10.70 -9.80 12.05
CA GLU A 37 -10.31 -8.69 11.17
C GLU A 37 -8.81 -8.40 11.21
N GLN A 38 -8.14 -8.60 12.35
CA GLN A 38 -6.72 -8.33 12.48
C GLN A 38 -5.89 -9.35 11.69
N ASP A 39 -6.23 -10.64 11.82
CA ASP A 39 -5.59 -11.72 11.06
C ASP A 39 -5.78 -11.55 9.55
N LEU A 40 -6.97 -11.08 9.13
CA LEU A 40 -7.24 -10.75 7.74
C LEU A 40 -6.29 -9.66 7.22
N LEU A 41 -6.29 -8.50 7.88
CA LEU A 41 -5.51 -7.34 7.44
C LEU A 41 -4.02 -7.66 7.40
N GLN A 42 -3.54 -8.41 8.41
CA GLN A 42 -2.15 -8.86 8.45
C GLN A 42 -1.81 -9.83 7.31
N THR A 43 -2.72 -10.76 6.97
CA THR A 43 -2.54 -11.68 5.84
C THR A 43 -2.49 -10.92 4.51
N VAL A 44 -3.32 -9.89 4.34
CA VAL A 44 -3.31 -9.03 3.15
C VAL A 44 -1.99 -8.26 3.03
N CYS A 45 -1.50 -7.64 4.11
CA CYS A 45 -0.20 -6.99 4.11
C CYS A 45 0.92 -7.95 3.67
N ASN A 46 0.94 -9.16 4.24
CA ASN A 46 1.93 -10.18 3.88
C ASN A 46 1.84 -10.59 2.40
N ALA A 47 0.63 -10.75 1.85
CA ALA A 47 0.44 -11.09 0.44
C ALA A 47 0.93 -9.98 -0.49
N LEU A 48 0.65 -8.72 -0.16
CA LEU A 48 1.13 -7.57 -0.94
C LEU A 48 2.66 -7.57 -1.05
N VAL A 49 3.36 -7.77 0.05
CA VAL A 49 4.83 -7.76 0.07
C VAL A 49 5.42 -9.01 -0.58
N ASN A 50 4.92 -10.20 -0.22
CA ASN A 50 5.53 -11.46 -0.63
C ASN A 50 5.14 -11.90 -2.05
N ASN A 51 3.96 -11.51 -2.54
CA ASN A 51 3.40 -12.01 -3.79
C ASN A 51 3.22 -10.93 -4.87
N CYS A 52 3.13 -9.65 -4.48
CA CYS A 52 2.84 -8.56 -5.42
C CYS A 52 4.02 -7.59 -5.62
N GLY A 53 5.16 -7.84 -4.99
CA GLY A 53 6.39 -7.07 -5.22
C GLY A 53 6.43 -5.70 -4.53
N PHE A 54 5.49 -5.42 -3.62
CA PHE A 54 5.57 -4.22 -2.79
C PHE A 54 6.70 -4.37 -1.77
N ARG A 55 7.46 -3.30 -1.55
CA ARG A 55 8.50 -3.27 -0.50
C ARG A 55 7.90 -3.23 0.91
N LEU A 56 6.68 -2.73 1.00
CA LEU A 56 6.01 -2.35 2.22
C LEU A 56 4.49 -2.31 1.99
N ALA A 57 3.71 -2.75 2.97
CA ALA A 57 2.27 -2.55 3.04
C ALA A 57 1.82 -2.38 4.50
N TRP A 58 0.82 -1.54 4.76
CA TRP A 58 0.29 -1.33 6.11
C TRP A 58 -1.18 -0.90 6.08
N PHE A 59 -1.90 -1.17 7.17
CA PHE A 59 -3.21 -0.62 7.47
C PHE A 59 -3.15 0.16 8.78
N GLY A 60 -3.83 1.30 8.83
CA GLY A 60 -3.92 2.11 10.03
C GLY A 60 -5.32 2.70 10.20
N LEU A 61 -5.64 3.05 11.45
CA LEU A 61 -6.90 3.68 11.84
C LEU A 61 -6.63 5.02 12.50
N THR A 62 -7.50 5.99 12.23
CA THR A 62 -7.53 7.23 13.00
C THR A 62 -8.33 7.00 14.28
N GLU A 63 -7.80 7.44 15.42
CA GLU A 63 -8.56 7.40 16.67
C GLU A 63 -9.50 8.60 16.79
N PRO A 64 -10.73 8.40 17.29
CA PRO A 64 -11.64 9.51 17.55
C PRO A 64 -11.03 10.52 18.52
N GLY A 65 -10.96 11.79 18.10
CA GLY A 65 -10.45 12.88 18.95
C GLY A 65 -8.95 13.16 18.83
N THR A 66 -8.18 12.32 18.14
CA THR A 66 -6.80 12.63 17.73
C THR A 66 -6.78 12.98 16.26
N SER A 67 -7.04 14.24 15.94
CA SER A 67 -6.84 14.72 14.57
C SER A 67 -5.38 14.49 14.19
N ASN A 68 -5.15 13.87 13.03
CA ASN A 68 -3.84 13.65 12.45
C ASN A 68 -2.96 12.57 13.11
N SER A 69 -3.54 11.61 13.84
CA SER A 69 -2.81 10.45 14.37
C SER A 69 -3.34 9.14 13.79
N ILE A 70 -2.44 8.32 13.24
CA ILE A 70 -2.74 7.00 12.70
C ILE A 70 -2.11 5.93 13.60
N ARG A 71 -2.96 5.07 14.16
CA ARG A 71 -2.54 3.84 14.84
C ARG A 71 -2.36 2.73 13.82
N LEU A 72 -1.19 2.10 13.80
CA LEU A 72 -0.91 0.94 12.94
C LEU A 72 -1.71 -0.27 13.44
N VAL A 73 -2.45 -0.90 12.53
CA VAL A 73 -3.26 -2.10 12.83
C VAL A 73 -2.59 -3.36 12.29
N SER A 74 -1.96 -3.26 11.13
CA SER A 74 -1.17 -4.34 10.54
C SER A 74 -0.14 -3.78 9.59
N GLN A 75 0.94 -4.53 9.39
CA GLN A 75 2.03 -4.13 8.51
C GLN A 75 2.84 -5.32 8.02
N ALA A 76 3.41 -5.21 6.83
CA ALA A 76 4.38 -6.14 6.29
C ALA A 76 5.44 -5.41 5.49
N GLY A 77 6.65 -5.97 5.47
CA GLY A 77 7.84 -5.25 5.03
C GLY A 77 8.27 -4.22 6.08
N ASP A 78 9.55 -3.86 6.08
CA ASP A 78 10.05 -2.74 6.88
C ASP A 78 11.33 -2.21 6.22
N LEU A 79 11.32 -0.92 5.89
CA LEU A 79 12.48 -0.24 5.33
C LEU A 79 13.24 0.39 6.51
N ASP A 80 14.07 -0.41 7.19
CA ASP A 80 14.91 0.03 8.32
C ASP A 80 14.17 0.81 9.42
N GLY A 81 12.96 0.38 9.81
CA GLY A 81 12.16 1.03 10.84
C GLY A 81 11.39 2.27 10.35
N PHE A 82 11.15 2.35 9.03
CA PHE A 82 10.28 3.36 8.42
C PHE A 82 8.86 3.31 8.98
N LEU A 83 8.34 2.11 9.25
CA LEU A 83 6.99 1.95 9.77
C LEU A 83 6.91 2.28 11.26
N LYS A 84 6.55 3.54 11.52
CA LYS A 84 6.23 4.07 12.83
C LYS A 84 4.95 4.87 12.71
N GLU A 85 4.16 4.96 13.78
CA GLU A 85 2.91 5.70 13.77
C GLU A 85 3.09 7.17 13.34
N THR A 86 4.24 7.77 13.67
CA THR A 86 4.62 9.12 13.22
C THR A 86 4.72 9.23 11.70
N SER A 87 5.43 8.32 11.03
CA SER A 87 5.59 8.36 9.58
C SER A 87 4.27 8.05 8.85
N CYS A 88 3.45 7.14 9.39
CA CYS A 88 2.10 6.91 8.87
C CYS A 88 1.24 8.17 8.97
N SER A 89 1.29 8.87 10.11
CA SER A 89 0.53 10.10 10.35
C SER A 89 0.96 11.28 9.47
N GLU A 90 2.26 11.34 9.14
CA GLU A 90 2.84 12.33 8.20
C GLU A 90 2.75 11.90 6.73
N SER A 91 2.12 10.76 6.46
CA SER A 91 1.91 10.27 5.10
C SER A 91 0.65 10.88 4.46
N PRO A 92 0.51 10.79 3.13
CA PRO A 92 -0.73 11.13 2.42
C PRO A 92 -1.99 10.39 2.92
N ALA A 93 -1.83 9.32 3.70
CA ALA A 93 -2.95 8.54 4.21
C ALA A 93 -3.92 9.40 5.02
N THR A 94 -3.42 10.33 5.84
CA THR A 94 -4.29 11.20 6.64
C THR A 94 -5.14 12.11 5.75
N MET A 95 -4.54 12.69 4.70
CA MET A 95 -5.27 13.50 3.71
C MET A 95 -6.36 12.70 3.00
N VAL A 96 -6.06 11.46 2.62
CA VAL A 96 -7.00 10.55 1.95
C VAL A 96 -8.17 10.17 2.86
N ILE A 97 -7.90 9.93 4.15
CA ILE A 97 -8.94 9.63 5.14
C ILE A 97 -9.89 10.81 5.31
N GLU A 98 -9.37 12.03 5.34
CA GLU A 98 -10.18 13.26 5.45
C GLU A 98 -10.96 13.56 4.16
N ALA A 99 -10.36 13.35 2.98
CA ALA A 99 -10.99 13.60 1.70
C ALA A 99 -11.96 12.49 1.25
N GLY A 100 -11.77 11.25 1.73
CA GLY A 100 -12.50 10.07 1.28
C GLY A 100 -12.13 9.57 -0.12
N GLU A 101 -10.99 10.00 -0.68
CA GLU A 101 -10.56 9.70 -2.06
C GLU A 101 -9.25 8.92 -2.10
N THR A 102 -9.15 7.91 -2.96
CA THR A 102 -7.92 7.10 -3.10
C THR A 102 -6.77 7.92 -3.70
N CYS A 103 -5.55 7.76 -3.17
CA CYS A 103 -4.33 8.36 -3.71
C CYS A 103 -3.39 7.30 -4.28
N TRP A 104 -2.83 7.55 -5.47
CA TRP A 104 -1.79 6.72 -6.09
C TRP A 104 -0.54 7.54 -6.40
N ILE A 105 0.62 7.13 -5.87
CA ILE A 105 1.90 7.84 -6.04
C ILE A 105 2.86 6.97 -6.85
N LYS A 106 3.09 7.36 -8.11
CA LYS A 106 3.97 6.62 -9.03
C LYS A 106 5.47 6.83 -8.75
N ALA A 107 5.85 8.03 -8.31
CA ALA A 107 7.23 8.40 -8.04
C ALA A 107 7.32 9.10 -6.67
N ILE A 108 7.78 8.37 -5.66
CA ILE A 108 7.93 8.89 -4.29
C ILE A 108 8.97 10.02 -4.26
N ALA A 109 10.04 9.93 -5.07
CA ALA A 109 11.10 10.94 -5.11
C ALA A 109 10.59 12.34 -5.49
N ASP A 110 9.65 12.43 -6.43
CA ASP A 110 9.22 13.71 -7.01
C ASP A 110 7.87 14.19 -6.46
N SER A 111 7.17 13.38 -5.68
CA SER A 111 5.83 13.71 -5.24
C SER A 111 5.83 14.73 -4.09
N PRO A 112 5.08 15.84 -4.21
CA PRO A 112 4.98 16.84 -3.15
C PRO A 112 4.18 16.31 -1.94
N LEU A 113 3.33 15.29 -2.14
CA LEU A 113 2.47 14.72 -1.10
C LEU A 113 3.25 13.91 -0.06
N VAL A 114 4.46 13.44 -0.41
CA VAL A 114 5.29 12.61 0.46
C VAL A 114 6.50 13.35 1.01
N VAL A 115 6.59 14.67 0.82
CA VAL A 115 7.72 15.49 1.30
C VAL A 115 8.13 15.17 2.75
N PRO A 116 7.19 15.03 3.72
CA PRO A 116 7.56 14.72 5.10
C PRO A 116 8.24 13.35 5.26
N ILE A 117 7.78 12.34 4.53
CA ILE A 117 8.22 10.94 4.67
C ILE A 117 9.22 10.49 3.61
N ARG A 118 9.48 11.31 2.58
CA ARG A 118 10.21 10.93 1.36
C ARG A 118 11.60 10.37 1.65
N ALA A 119 12.36 11.03 2.52
CA ALA A 119 13.72 10.60 2.84
C ALA A 119 13.78 9.23 3.50
N ALA A 120 12.72 8.84 4.21
CA ALA A 120 12.65 7.56 4.89
C ALA A 120 11.93 6.48 4.03
N ALA A 121 11.27 6.89 2.94
CA ALA A 121 10.58 6.01 1.99
C ALA A 121 11.42 5.64 0.74
N LEU A 122 12.59 6.25 0.57
CA LEU A 122 13.56 6.01 -0.52
C LEU A 122 14.69 5.11 -0.04
#